data_AF-K0SYT7-F1
#
_entry.id   AF-K0SYT7-F1
#
_cell.length_a   1.000
_cell.length_b   1.000
_cell.length_c   1.000
_cell.angle_alpha   90.00
_cell.angle_beta   90.00
_cell.angle_gamma   90.00
#
_symmetry.space_group_name_H-M   'P 1'
#
loop_
_entity.id
_entity.type
_entity.pdbx_description
1 polymer ?
#
loop_
_entity_poly.entity_id
_entity_poly.type
_entity_poly.pdbx_seq_one_letter_code
_entity_poly.pdbx_strand_id
1 'polypeptide(L)'
;MHPRNVGTAKRKKQADCSTDQESDAVRLCWWGVRGYACNGRMKMKPRRRPERRSKLALSIAACAFLFLSFRHAVSRNWKDTSKDTGSDSGYEVQQVTNNVEQAGSHEEIPIYTWPAAISEEPDHLDFIDFDTLIPTGFHSIDLAHREGLLHTGHVLYVMDSAGMLLLLKRSNEVVTCPGTWSLLGEHAERGEDAIESAIRGLREELGLSAVSFVKGEFENTWSAEFEPNGTKRRRTTNSPRANISLATKLPLYYIRFYGPRSDDRIDRQLTYLWIVQFSEPQRKLDFKFDHEVKDHKWLSVEDLAGWLSEDARKSKEFTKYWKAKDGVRDSGPSRGDFCHGTIVSLYLKGLEQLL
;
A
#
# COMPACT_ATOMS: atom_id res chain seq x y z
N MET A 1 -34.24 30.84 -64.49
CA MET A 1 -33.47 31.30 -65.66
C MET A 1 -32.07 30.67 -65.62
N HIS A 2 -31.73 29.91 -66.65
CA HIS A 2 -30.38 29.43 -67.03
C HIS A 2 -29.50 30.62 -67.53
N PRO A 3 -28.20 30.47 -67.91
CA PRO A 3 -27.22 29.36 -67.73
C PRO A 3 -25.74 29.76 -67.40
N ARG A 4 -24.95 28.73 -67.03
CA ARG A 4 -23.55 28.32 -67.39
C ARG A 4 -22.40 29.33 -67.66
N ASN A 5 -21.20 29.08 -67.09
CA ASN A 5 -19.98 28.52 -67.78
C ASN A 5 -18.68 28.66 -66.92
N VAL A 6 -17.92 27.55 -66.68
CA VAL A 6 -16.60 27.13 -67.30
C VAL A 6 -15.37 27.70 -66.57
N GLY A 7 -14.54 26.89 -65.88
CA GLY A 7 -13.32 26.20 -66.38
C GLY A 7 -12.13 26.63 -65.49
N THR A 8 -11.02 25.94 -65.21
CA THR A 8 -10.31 24.76 -65.75
C THR A 8 -9.22 24.32 -64.74
N ALA A 9 -8.76 23.07 -64.87
CA ALA A 9 -7.82 22.35 -64.01
C ALA A 9 -6.31 22.66 -64.19
N LYS A 10 -5.47 22.20 -63.23
CA LYS A 10 -4.22 21.44 -63.54
C LYS A 10 -3.61 20.73 -62.30
N ARG A 11 -3.49 19.40 -62.41
CA ARG A 11 -2.63 18.46 -61.66
C ARG A 11 -1.20 18.45 -62.22
N LYS A 12 -0.20 18.02 -61.44
CA LYS A 12 0.98 17.21 -61.87
C LYS A 12 1.61 16.49 -60.65
N LYS A 13 1.60 15.14 -60.66
CA LYS A 13 2.73 14.16 -60.72
C LYS A 13 3.53 14.04 -59.41
N GLN A 14 3.56 12.94 -58.64
CA GLN A 14 3.82 11.50 -58.90
C GLN A 14 5.23 11.18 -59.43
N ALA A 15 6.03 10.48 -58.61
CA ALA A 15 6.92 9.39 -59.01
C ALA A 15 7.38 8.59 -57.77
N ASP A 16 7.00 7.30 -57.77
CA ASP A 16 7.65 6.19 -57.04
C ASP A 16 8.97 5.78 -57.73
N CYS A 17 9.82 5.07 -56.99
CA CYS A 17 10.51 3.80 -57.33
C CYS A 17 11.62 3.54 -56.29
N SER A 18 11.56 2.42 -55.52
CA SER A 18 12.15 1.08 -55.82
C SER A 18 13.69 1.11 -55.89
N THR A 19 14.50 0.16 -55.44
CA THR A 19 14.42 -1.18 -54.82
C THR A 19 15.89 -1.55 -54.48
N ASP A 20 16.11 -2.73 -53.89
CA ASP A 20 17.37 -3.51 -53.80
C ASP A 20 18.23 -3.25 -52.54
N GLN A 21 18.33 -4.18 -51.57
CA GLN A 21 18.93 -5.55 -51.53
C GLN A 21 20.45 -5.58 -51.38
N GLU A 22 20.88 -6.39 -50.38
CA GLU A 22 22.22 -7.01 -50.17
C GLU A 22 23.38 -6.05 -49.80
N SER A 23 24.37 -6.37 -48.95
CA SER A 23 24.83 -7.57 -48.26
C SER A 23 25.90 -7.19 -47.21
N ASP A 24 26.06 -8.05 -46.19
CA ASP A 24 27.30 -8.50 -45.54
C ASP A 24 28.37 -7.58 -44.90
N ALA A 25 28.54 -7.83 -43.59
CA ALA A 25 29.76 -8.32 -42.93
C ALA A 25 31.07 -7.48 -42.90
N VAL A 26 31.49 -7.19 -41.65
CA VAL A 26 32.86 -7.29 -41.08
C VAL A 26 33.95 -6.33 -41.61
N ARG A 27 34.39 -5.41 -40.72
CA ARG A 27 35.81 -5.05 -40.39
C ARG A 27 35.80 -3.95 -39.32
N LEU A 28 36.24 -4.16 -38.07
CA LEU A 28 37.64 -4.14 -37.57
C LEU A 28 38.50 -2.96 -38.09
N CYS A 29 38.68 -1.96 -37.22
CA CYS A 29 39.88 -1.12 -36.98
C CYS A 29 39.61 -0.42 -35.64
N TRP A 30 40.32 -0.65 -34.52
CA TRP A 30 41.75 -0.44 -34.24
C TRP A 30 42.23 0.96 -34.67
N TRP A 31 42.32 1.88 -33.70
CA TRP A 31 43.46 2.77 -33.51
C TRP A 31 43.49 3.18 -32.03
N GLY A 32 44.65 3.02 -31.41
CA GLY A 32 44.89 3.37 -30.02
C GLY A 32 45.93 4.47 -29.87
N VAL A 33 46.34 4.56 -28.61
CA VAL A 33 47.60 5.10 -28.06
C VAL A 33 47.64 6.59 -27.68
N ARG A 34 47.64 6.81 -26.35
CA ARG A 34 48.64 7.50 -25.48
C ARG A 34 47.87 8.11 -24.28
N GLY A 35 48.14 7.83 -23.01
CA GLY A 35 49.27 7.24 -22.33
C GLY A 35 49.83 8.25 -21.32
N TYR A 36 49.57 8.08 -20.02
CA TYR A 36 50.42 8.56 -18.93
C TYR A 36 50.26 7.65 -17.71
N ALA A 37 51.35 6.98 -17.36
CA ALA A 37 51.52 6.20 -16.15
C ALA A 37 52.37 7.02 -15.16
N CYS A 38 51.96 7.07 -13.89
CA CYS A 38 52.83 7.45 -12.78
C CYS A 38 52.82 6.34 -11.73
N ASN A 39 53.98 5.72 -11.57
CA ASN A 39 54.32 4.75 -10.54
C ASN A 39 54.45 5.44 -9.17
N GLY A 40 53.83 4.85 -8.14
CA GLY A 40 54.01 5.24 -6.74
C GLY A 40 53.86 4.03 -5.81
N ARG A 41 54.92 3.23 -5.71
CA ARG A 41 54.99 1.99 -4.92
C ARG A 41 55.38 2.32 -3.47
N MET A 42 54.43 2.40 -2.55
CA MET A 42 54.71 2.43 -1.10
C MET A 42 54.59 1.03 -0.48
N LYS A 43 55.71 0.50 0.00
CA LYS A 43 55.78 -0.65 0.91
C LYS A 43 55.68 -0.14 2.35
N MET A 44 54.70 -0.60 3.12
CA MET A 44 54.69 -0.47 4.59
C MET A 44 54.24 -1.76 5.25
N LYS A 45 54.84 -2.02 6.41
CA LYS A 45 55.07 -3.30 7.10
C LYS A 45 53.84 -3.92 7.78
N PRO A 46 53.85 -5.23 8.07
CA PRO A 46 52.75 -5.94 8.72
C PRO A 46 52.65 -5.56 10.21
N ARG A 47 51.43 -5.21 10.65
CA ARG A 47 51.10 -4.96 12.06
C ARG A 47 50.72 -6.26 12.75
N ARG A 48 51.39 -6.56 13.86
CA ARG A 48 51.22 -7.74 14.72
C ARG A 48 49.87 -7.73 15.42
N ARG A 49 49.20 -8.90 15.46
CA ARG A 49 48.09 -9.24 16.37
C ARG A 49 48.59 -9.38 17.81
N PRO A 50 47.77 -9.06 18.81
CA PRO A 50 47.79 -9.75 20.08
C PRO A 50 46.67 -10.81 20.13
N GLU A 51 47.06 -12.04 20.44
CA GLU A 51 46.18 -13.10 20.90
C GLU A 51 45.57 -12.75 22.26
N ARG A 52 44.27 -12.98 22.44
CA ARG A 52 43.73 -13.41 23.73
C ARG A 52 42.71 -14.52 23.51
N ARG A 53 43.01 -15.67 24.11
CA ARG A 53 42.20 -16.88 24.14
C ARG A 53 40.96 -16.71 25.03
N SER A 54 39.85 -17.17 24.48
CA SER A 54 38.67 -17.81 25.08
C SER A 54 38.69 -18.15 26.59
N LYS A 55 37.63 -17.78 27.30
CA LYS A 55 36.98 -18.62 28.33
C LYS A 55 35.46 -18.39 28.38
N LEU A 56 34.75 -19.52 28.42
CA LEU A 56 33.40 -19.78 28.94
C LEU A 56 32.16 -19.37 28.13
N ALA A 57 31.70 -20.35 27.34
CA ALA A 57 30.30 -20.73 27.32
C ALA A 57 29.89 -21.25 28.71
N LEU A 58 28.79 -20.76 29.27
CA LEU A 58 27.80 -21.49 30.10
C LEU A 58 26.76 -20.48 30.64
N SER A 59 25.53 -20.53 30.11
CA SER A 59 24.25 -20.32 30.82
C SER A 59 23.10 -20.11 29.82
N ILE A 60 22.90 -21.09 28.93
CA ILE A 60 21.58 -21.38 28.36
C ILE A 60 20.97 -22.41 29.32
N ALA A 61 20.26 -21.95 30.35
CA ALA A 61 19.30 -22.72 31.18
C ALA A 61 18.93 -21.92 32.45
N ALA A 62 18.24 -20.78 32.32
CA ALA A 62 17.63 -20.12 33.49
C ALA A 62 16.41 -19.21 33.19
N CYS A 63 15.93 -19.09 31.95
CA CYS A 63 14.74 -18.27 31.63
C CYS A 63 13.53 -19.08 31.12
N ALA A 64 13.62 -20.42 31.10
CA ALA A 64 12.53 -21.29 30.61
C ALA A 64 11.51 -21.73 31.69
N PHE A 65 11.52 -21.14 32.90
CA PHE A 65 10.66 -21.58 34.00
C PHE A 65 9.77 -20.50 34.64
N LEU A 66 9.63 -19.32 34.05
CA LEU A 66 8.72 -18.26 34.53
C LEU A 66 7.60 -17.85 33.55
N PHE A 67 7.47 -18.54 32.41
CA PHE A 67 6.43 -18.23 31.41
C PHE A 67 5.27 -19.25 31.33
N LEU A 68 5.25 -20.28 32.19
CA LEU A 68 4.22 -21.33 32.17
C LEU A 68 3.16 -21.26 33.28
N SER A 69 3.12 -20.21 34.11
CA SER A 69 2.15 -20.11 35.22
C SER A 69 1.08 -19.02 35.05
N PHE A 70 1.09 -18.24 33.97
CA PHE A 70 0.06 -17.20 33.74
C PHE A 70 -0.97 -17.51 32.64
N ARG A 71 -0.82 -18.63 31.91
CA ARG A 71 -1.76 -19.04 30.84
C ARG A 71 -2.89 -19.99 31.29
N HIS A 72 -3.09 -20.20 32.59
CA HIS A 72 -4.15 -21.09 33.11
C HIS A 72 -5.23 -20.40 33.97
N ALA A 73 -5.20 -19.07 34.11
CA ALA A 73 -6.15 -18.35 34.96
C ALA A 73 -7.28 -17.60 34.22
N VAL A 74 -7.29 -17.54 32.87
CA VAL A 74 -8.29 -16.75 32.11
C VAL A 74 -9.24 -17.63 31.25
N SER A 75 -9.03 -18.95 31.19
CA SER A 75 -9.86 -19.85 30.35
C SER A 75 -10.95 -20.64 31.11
N ARG A 76 -11.21 -20.35 32.40
CA ARG A 76 -12.13 -21.16 33.23
C ARG A 76 -13.27 -20.39 33.90
N ASN A 77 -13.76 -19.30 33.32
CA ASN A 77 -14.94 -18.63 33.87
C ASN A 77 -15.92 -18.06 32.83
N TRP A 78 -16.14 -18.81 31.74
CA TRP A 78 -17.27 -18.52 30.85
C TRP A 78 -17.80 -19.82 30.23
N LYS A 79 -18.47 -20.63 31.05
CA LYS A 79 -19.38 -21.72 30.67
C LYS A 79 -19.99 -22.28 31.95
N ASP A 80 -21.08 -21.65 32.41
CA ASP A 80 -22.22 -22.30 33.07
C ASP A 80 -23.15 -21.22 33.63
N THR A 81 -24.24 -20.96 32.92
CA THR A 81 -25.53 -20.53 33.48
C THR A 81 -26.57 -20.49 32.37
N SER A 82 -27.04 -21.66 31.96
CA SER A 82 -28.42 -21.78 31.45
C SER A 82 -28.87 -23.23 31.56
N LYS A 83 -29.49 -23.57 32.68
CA LYS A 83 -30.45 -24.67 32.77
C LYS A 83 -31.72 -24.17 33.43
N ASP A 84 -32.76 -24.15 32.60
CA ASP A 84 -34.15 -24.50 32.87
C ASP A 84 -34.79 -24.10 34.21
N THR A 85 -35.75 -23.17 34.10
CA THR A 85 -37.09 -23.40 34.64
C THR A 85 -38.11 -23.09 33.54
N GLY A 86 -38.84 -24.11 33.10
CA GLY A 86 -39.91 -23.98 32.14
C GLY A 86 -41.17 -23.37 32.76
N SER A 87 -41.92 -22.63 31.95
CA SER A 87 -43.38 -22.60 32.03
C SER A 87 -43.98 -22.21 30.69
N ASP A 88 -44.95 -23.02 30.31
CA ASP A 88 -45.74 -23.03 29.09
C ASP A 88 -46.76 -21.87 29.10
N SER A 89 -46.76 -21.03 28.07
CA SER A 89 -47.94 -20.27 27.65
C SER A 89 -47.76 -19.75 26.23
N GLY A 90 -48.63 -20.19 25.32
CA GLY A 90 -48.58 -19.86 23.90
C GLY A 90 -48.96 -18.43 23.60
N TYR A 91 -48.31 -17.83 22.61
CA TYR A 91 -48.80 -16.66 21.88
C TYR A 91 -48.33 -16.69 20.42
N GLU A 92 -49.34 -16.83 19.56
CA GLU A 92 -49.56 -16.24 18.23
C GLU A 92 -48.38 -15.56 17.49
N VAL A 93 -48.08 -16.10 16.31
CA VAL A 93 -47.20 -15.50 15.30
C VAL A 93 -47.91 -14.28 14.68
N GLN A 94 -47.50 -13.07 15.07
CA GLN A 94 -47.80 -11.85 14.30
C GLN A 94 -46.63 -11.51 13.40
N GLN A 95 -46.90 -11.55 12.08
CA GLN A 95 -46.06 -10.91 11.08
C GLN A 95 -46.09 -9.40 11.31
N VAL A 96 -44.94 -8.81 11.62
CA VAL A 96 -44.75 -7.36 11.57
C VAL A 96 -44.02 -7.05 10.27
N THR A 97 -44.77 -6.47 9.33
CA THR A 97 -44.29 -5.88 8.10
C THR A 97 -43.57 -4.56 8.37
N ASN A 98 -42.43 -4.38 7.69
CA ASN A 98 -41.85 -3.15 7.18
C ASN A 98 -41.81 -1.92 8.10
N ASN A 99 -40.61 -1.64 8.62
CA ASN A 99 -39.97 -0.35 8.41
C ASN A 99 -38.50 -0.62 8.03
N VAL A 100 -38.23 -0.66 6.73
CA VAL A 100 -36.87 -0.58 6.19
C VAL A 100 -36.47 0.87 6.28
N GLU A 101 -35.95 1.28 7.43
CA GLU A 101 -34.94 2.33 7.43
C GLU A 101 -33.72 1.72 6.74
N GLN A 102 -33.23 2.40 5.70
CA GLN A 102 -31.97 2.08 5.05
C GLN A 102 -30.85 2.17 6.09
N ALA A 103 -30.54 1.04 6.73
CA ALA A 103 -29.26 0.85 7.40
C ALA A 103 -28.20 0.73 6.31
N GLY A 104 -27.66 1.88 5.89
CA GLY A 104 -26.34 1.89 5.27
C GLY A 104 -25.38 1.30 6.28
N SER A 105 -24.67 0.23 5.91
CA SER A 105 -23.54 -0.26 6.68
C SER A 105 -22.49 0.85 6.66
N HIS A 106 -22.53 1.74 7.65
CA HIS A 106 -21.48 2.72 7.82
C HIS A 106 -20.22 1.98 8.24
N GLU A 107 -19.23 1.90 7.36
CA GLU A 107 -17.89 1.39 7.69
C GLU A 107 -17.37 2.18 8.90
N GLU A 108 -17.27 1.49 10.03
CA GLU A 108 -16.72 2.03 11.26
C GLU A 108 -15.29 1.53 11.44
N ILE A 109 -14.36 2.46 11.70
CA ILE A 109 -12.94 2.17 11.92
C ILE A 109 -12.60 2.34 13.40
N PRO A 110 -11.68 1.53 13.95
CA PRO A 110 -11.27 1.66 15.33
C PRO A 110 -10.45 2.94 15.56
N ILE A 111 -10.77 3.65 16.64
CA ILE A 111 -10.08 4.87 17.05
C ILE A 111 -9.26 4.62 18.32
N TYR A 112 -8.08 5.24 18.34
CA TYR A 112 -7.09 5.10 19.40
C TYR A 112 -6.70 6.46 19.98
N THR A 113 -6.10 6.43 21.16
CA THR A 113 -5.36 7.56 21.73
C THR A 113 -4.00 7.10 22.24
N TRP A 114 -3.09 8.07 22.37
CA TRP A 114 -1.77 7.84 22.91
C TRP A 114 -1.84 7.48 24.40
N PRO A 115 -1.02 6.55 24.89
CA PRO A 115 -0.86 6.33 26.32
C PRO A 115 -0.31 7.58 26.99
N ALA A 116 -0.67 7.80 28.26
CA ALA A 116 -0.21 8.97 29.03
C ALA A 116 1.31 9.14 29.12
N ALA A 117 2.08 8.08 28.85
CA ALA A 117 3.54 8.11 28.79
C ALA A 117 4.09 8.84 27.56
N ILE A 118 3.30 8.94 26.48
CA ILE A 118 3.64 9.69 25.27
C ILE A 118 3.14 11.11 25.48
N SER A 119 4.06 12.01 25.82
CA SER A 119 3.77 13.42 26.10
C SER A 119 3.74 14.31 24.86
N GLU A 120 4.35 13.85 23.77
CA GLU A 120 4.40 14.51 22.47
C GLU A 120 3.97 13.54 21.38
N GLU A 121 3.25 14.03 20.38
CA GLU A 121 2.85 13.25 19.22
C GLU A 121 4.10 12.74 18.46
N PRO A 122 4.17 11.45 18.07
CA PRO A 122 5.34 10.90 17.39
C PRO A 122 5.66 11.60 16.06
N ASP A 123 6.89 11.44 15.58
CA ASP A 123 7.29 11.99 14.29
C ASP A 123 6.69 11.18 13.13
N HIS A 124 6.43 11.85 12.01
CA HIS A 124 5.95 11.21 10.79
C HIS A 124 6.92 10.10 10.33
N LEU A 125 6.39 8.88 10.16
CA LEU A 125 7.06 7.61 9.88
C LEU A 125 7.82 6.98 11.05
N ASP A 126 7.54 7.37 12.30
CA ASP A 126 7.99 6.61 13.46
C ASP A 126 7.30 5.25 13.54
N PHE A 127 8.04 4.21 13.97
CA PHE A 127 7.44 2.91 14.26
C PHE A 127 6.72 2.95 15.61
N ILE A 128 5.46 2.53 15.62
CA ILE A 128 4.64 2.51 16.82
C ILE A 128 4.39 1.08 17.27
N ASP A 129 4.65 0.80 18.54
CA ASP A 129 4.19 -0.43 19.17
C ASP A 129 2.68 -0.36 19.37
N PHE A 130 1.94 -1.07 18.52
CA PHE A 130 0.48 -1.05 18.49
C PHE A 130 -0.14 -1.46 19.84
N ASP A 131 0.50 -2.36 20.57
CA ASP A 131 0.01 -2.85 21.86
C ASP A 131 0.06 -1.77 22.96
N THR A 132 0.72 -0.64 22.71
CA THR A 132 0.80 0.49 23.66
C THR A 132 -0.39 1.45 23.57
N LEU A 133 -1.22 1.33 22.53
CA LEU A 133 -2.30 2.25 22.23
C LEU A 133 -3.54 1.95 23.05
N ILE A 134 -4.31 2.99 23.35
CA ILE A 134 -5.55 2.88 24.11
C ILE A 134 -6.72 2.99 23.13
N PRO A 135 -7.53 1.93 22.92
CA PRO A 135 -8.73 2.02 22.09
C PRO A 135 -9.78 2.89 22.77
N THR A 136 -10.38 3.83 22.02
CA THR A 136 -11.36 4.80 22.56
C THR A 136 -12.74 4.68 21.94
N GLY A 137 -12.90 3.90 20.87
CA GLY A 137 -14.20 3.67 20.24
C GLY A 137 -14.08 3.36 18.75
N PHE A 138 -15.18 3.57 18.04
CA PHE A 138 -15.28 3.42 16.59
C PHE A 138 -15.95 4.65 16.00
N HIS A 139 -15.50 5.07 14.82
CA HIS A 139 -16.07 6.22 14.11
C HIS A 139 -16.06 5.96 12.60
N SER A 140 -16.84 6.73 11.84
CA SER A 140 -16.76 6.67 10.37
C SER A 140 -15.42 7.25 9.88
N ILE A 141 -14.95 6.79 8.72
CA ILE A 141 -13.74 7.31 8.06
C ILE A 141 -13.83 8.83 7.87
N ASP A 142 -15.00 9.35 7.48
CA ASP A 142 -15.21 10.79 7.29
C ASP A 142 -14.97 11.57 8.59
N LEU A 143 -15.56 11.11 9.70
CA LEU A 143 -15.43 11.76 10.99
C LEU A 143 -14.01 11.65 11.54
N ALA A 144 -13.37 10.48 11.40
CA ALA A 144 -11.99 10.29 11.79
C ALA A 144 -11.05 11.29 11.09
N HIS A 145 -11.26 11.52 9.79
CA HIS A 145 -10.48 12.50 9.04
C HIS A 145 -10.81 13.96 9.39
N ARG A 146 -12.08 14.30 9.67
CA ARG A 146 -12.46 15.68 10.05
C ARG A 146 -11.90 16.07 11.41
N GLU A 147 -11.96 15.16 12.37
CA GLU A 147 -11.52 15.39 13.74
C GLU A 147 -10.05 15.00 13.97
N GLY A 148 -9.38 14.45 12.95
CA GLY A 148 -8.01 13.98 13.02
C GLY A 148 -7.81 12.87 14.05
N LEU A 149 -8.76 11.96 14.18
CA LEU A 149 -8.69 10.86 15.14
C LEU A 149 -7.66 9.83 14.70
N LEU A 150 -6.85 9.33 15.64
CA LEU A 150 -5.87 8.29 15.36
C LEU A 150 -6.58 6.98 15.03
N HIS A 151 -6.33 6.44 13.85
CA HIS A 151 -6.94 5.21 13.35
C HIS A 151 -5.92 4.35 12.61
N THR A 152 -6.30 3.15 12.17
CA THR A 152 -5.41 2.23 11.46
C THR A 152 -5.64 2.25 9.95
N GLY A 153 -4.54 2.14 9.21
CA GLY A 153 -4.53 2.10 7.75
C GLY A 153 -3.54 1.07 7.21
N HIS A 154 -3.64 0.79 5.92
CA HIS A 154 -2.86 -0.22 5.21
C HIS A 154 -2.44 0.36 3.86
N VAL A 155 -1.20 0.12 3.46
CA VAL A 155 -0.71 0.43 2.11
C VAL A 155 -0.11 -0.83 1.50
N LEU A 156 -0.59 -1.21 0.32
CA LEU A 156 -0.22 -2.46 -0.34
C LEU A 156 0.64 -2.18 -1.58
N TYR A 157 1.84 -2.77 -1.58
CA TYR A 157 2.74 -2.85 -2.72
C TYR A 157 2.40 -4.13 -3.50
N VAL A 158 1.44 -4.00 -4.40
CA VAL A 158 0.94 -5.13 -5.22
C VAL A 158 1.83 -5.32 -6.44
N MET A 159 2.41 -6.50 -6.58
CA MET A 159 3.36 -6.86 -7.63
C MET A 159 2.90 -8.09 -8.43
N ASP A 160 3.18 -8.08 -9.72
CA ASP A 160 3.03 -9.26 -10.57
C ASP A 160 4.27 -10.17 -10.52
N SER A 161 4.21 -11.33 -11.17
CA SER A 161 5.33 -12.29 -11.18
C SER A 161 6.66 -11.77 -11.75
N ALA A 162 6.64 -10.63 -12.45
CA ALA A 162 7.83 -9.98 -13.00
C ALA A 162 8.40 -8.89 -12.07
N GLY A 163 7.78 -8.66 -10.91
CA GLY A 163 8.17 -7.62 -9.96
C GLY A 163 7.68 -6.22 -10.36
N MET A 164 6.73 -6.12 -11.29
CA MET A 164 6.13 -4.84 -11.66
C MET A 164 5.10 -4.44 -10.58
N LEU A 165 5.14 -3.20 -10.09
CA LEU A 165 4.22 -2.64 -9.10
C LEU A 165 2.98 -2.03 -9.74
N LEU A 166 1.81 -2.35 -9.20
CA LEU A 166 0.53 -1.77 -9.57
C LEU A 166 0.34 -0.41 -8.89
N LEU A 167 0.07 0.62 -9.70
CA LEU A 167 -0.36 1.94 -9.28
C LEU A 167 -1.79 2.17 -9.73
N LEU A 168 -2.58 2.78 -8.85
CA LEU A 168 -3.97 3.10 -9.09
C LEU A 168 -4.13 4.62 -9.18
N LYS A 169 -4.98 5.07 -10.09
CA LYS A 169 -5.39 6.46 -10.17
C LYS A 169 -6.73 6.60 -9.48
N ARG A 170 -6.76 7.39 -8.41
CA ARG A 170 -7.98 7.66 -7.65
C ARG A 170 -9.03 8.32 -8.55
N SER A 171 -10.29 7.94 -8.34
CA SER A 171 -11.44 8.53 -9.00
C SER A 171 -11.54 10.03 -8.71
N ASN A 172 -12.33 10.73 -9.53
CA ASN A 172 -12.65 12.12 -9.25
C ASN A 172 -13.75 12.25 -8.17
N GLU A 173 -14.40 11.14 -7.82
CA GLU A 173 -15.54 11.09 -6.90
C GLU A 173 -15.13 10.86 -5.43
N VAL A 174 -13.90 10.40 -5.18
CA VAL A 174 -13.41 10.20 -3.82
C VAL A 174 -13.15 11.53 -3.12
N VAL A 175 -13.39 11.56 -1.80
CA VAL A 175 -13.30 12.79 -0.99
C VAL A 175 -11.86 13.29 -0.89
N THR A 176 -10.92 12.38 -0.67
CA THR A 176 -9.50 12.71 -0.48
C THR A 176 -8.69 12.40 -1.73
N CYS A 177 -7.87 13.37 -2.14
CA CYS A 177 -6.91 13.22 -3.24
C CYS A 177 -7.50 12.80 -4.61
N PRO A 178 -8.64 13.36 -5.06
CA PRO A 178 -9.26 12.93 -6.31
C PRO A 178 -8.32 13.10 -7.51
N GLY A 179 -8.28 12.11 -8.39
CA GLY A 179 -7.50 12.15 -9.64
C GLY A 179 -5.99 11.95 -9.49
N THR A 180 -5.48 11.73 -8.28
CA THR A 180 -4.05 11.47 -8.02
C THR A 180 -3.70 9.99 -8.15
N TRP A 181 -2.43 9.68 -8.35
CA TRP A 181 -1.90 8.33 -8.31
C TRP A 181 -1.58 7.91 -6.88
N SER A 182 -1.82 6.64 -6.57
CA SER A 182 -1.58 6.03 -5.27
C SER A 182 -1.22 4.55 -5.40
N LEU A 183 -0.58 4.01 -4.37
CA LEU A 183 -0.67 2.59 -4.08
C LEU A 183 -2.07 2.29 -3.51
N LEU A 184 -2.46 1.02 -3.52
CA LEU A 184 -3.72 0.57 -2.90
C LEU A 184 -3.66 0.88 -1.40
N GLY A 185 -4.67 1.57 -0.88
CA GLY A 185 -4.69 2.06 0.50
C GLY A 185 -6.03 1.79 1.15
N GLU A 186 -6.02 1.15 2.32
CA GLU A 186 -7.23 0.65 2.97
C GLU A 186 -7.27 1.06 4.46
N HIS A 187 -8.45 1.22 5.04
CA HIS A 187 -8.61 1.42 6.49
C HIS A 187 -8.95 0.09 7.16
N ALA A 188 -8.59 -0.11 8.43
CA ALA A 188 -9.09 -1.31 9.13
C ALA A 188 -10.55 -1.13 9.52
N GLU A 189 -11.41 -2.11 9.23
CA GLU A 189 -12.78 -2.12 9.75
C GLU A 189 -12.82 -2.67 11.18
N ARG A 190 -13.93 -2.37 11.85
CA ARG A 190 -14.23 -2.89 13.18
C ARG A 190 -14.12 -4.42 13.24
N GLY A 191 -13.16 -4.87 14.04
CA GLY A 191 -12.97 -6.30 14.34
C GLY A 191 -12.11 -7.04 13.32
N GLU A 192 -11.53 -6.35 12.34
CA GLU A 192 -10.57 -6.93 11.41
C GLU A 192 -9.17 -7.01 12.01
N ASP A 193 -8.51 -8.14 11.78
CA ASP A 193 -7.07 -8.24 11.90
C ASP A 193 -6.37 -7.59 10.70
N ALA A 194 -5.12 -7.18 10.87
CA ALA A 194 -4.41 -6.39 9.86
C ALA A 194 -4.29 -7.07 8.47
N ILE A 195 -4.19 -8.41 8.43
CA ILE A 195 -4.20 -9.19 7.19
C ILE A 195 -5.58 -9.24 6.53
N GLU A 196 -6.65 -9.23 7.31
CA GLU A 196 -8.03 -9.25 6.81
C GLU A 196 -8.32 -7.95 6.07
N SER A 197 -7.92 -6.80 6.62
CA SER A 197 -8.03 -5.50 5.95
C SER A 197 -7.23 -5.46 4.64
N ALA A 198 -6.02 -6.04 4.61
CA ALA A 198 -5.24 -6.13 3.37
C ALA A 198 -5.93 -7.02 2.30
N ILE A 199 -6.52 -8.15 2.71
CA ILE A 199 -7.28 -9.03 1.80
C ILE A 199 -8.56 -8.35 1.32
N ARG A 200 -9.26 -7.62 2.20
CA ARG A 200 -10.46 -6.86 1.84
C ARG A 200 -10.15 -5.76 0.84
N GLY A 201 -9.07 -4.99 1.03
CA GLY A 201 -8.66 -3.96 0.06
C GLY A 201 -8.38 -4.54 -1.33
N LEU A 202 -7.76 -5.73 -1.42
CA LEU A 202 -7.60 -6.44 -2.71
C LEU A 202 -8.96 -6.84 -3.34
N ARG A 203 -9.94 -7.22 -2.51
CA ARG A 203 -11.30 -7.54 -2.97
C ARG A 203 -12.04 -6.30 -3.45
N GLU A 204 -11.98 -5.21 -2.70
CA GLU A 204 -12.75 -4.00 -2.94
C GLU A 204 -12.16 -3.20 -4.09
N GLU A 205 -10.89 -2.83 -4.03
CA GLU A 205 -10.28 -2.00 -5.07
C GLU A 205 -9.92 -2.78 -6.34
N LEU A 206 -9.54 -4.06 -6.25
CA LEU A 206 -9.08 -4.85 -7.42
C LEU A 206 -10.08 -5.91 -7.90
N GLY A 207 -11.15 -6.15 -7.15
CA GLY A 207 -12.11 -7.19 -7.48
C GLY A 207 -11.54 -8.61 -7.32
N LEU A 208 -10.56 -8.82 -6.44
CA LEU A 208 -9.96 -10.13 -6.19
C LEU A 208 -10.38 -10.70 -4.83
N SER A 209 -11.25 -11.70 -4.85
CA SER A 209 -11.72 -12.37 -3.63
C SER A 209 -10.80 -13.52 -3.27
N ALA A 210 -10.21 -13.49 -2.07
CA ALA A 210 -9.45 -14.62 -1.56
C ALA A 210 -10.39 -15.82 -1.29
N VAL A 211 -10.14 -16.95 -1.95
CA VAL A 211 -10.87 -18.20 -1.71
C VAL A 211 -10.22 -19.08 -0.65
N SER A 212 -8.95 -18.82 -0.38
CA SER A 212 -8.21 -19.36 0.77
C SER A 212 -6.99 -18.49 1.03
N PHE A 213 -6.64 -18.31 2.29
CA PHE A 213 -5.35 -17.79 2.69
C PHE A 213 -4.86 -18.56 3.93
N VAL A 214 -3.56 -18.83 3.96
CA VAL A 214 -2.92 -19.59 5.03
C VAL A 214 -1.70 -18.83 5.52
N LYS A 215 -1.51 -18.80 6.84
CA LYS A 215 -0.30 -18.23 7.43
C LYS A 215 0.91 -19.10 7.05
N GLY A 216 1.96 -18.46 6.56
CA GLY A 216 3.20 -19.11 6.16
C GLY A 216 4.08 -19.52 7.34
N GLU A 217 5.17 -20.22 7.04
CA GLU A 217 6.17 -20.64 8.05
C GLU A 217 6.95 -19.44 8.61
N PHE A 218 7.12 -18.40 7.80
CA PHE A 218 7.79 -17.17 8.22
C PHE A 218 6.81 -16.24 8.93
N GLU A 219 7.29 -15.59 9.98
CA GLU A 219 6.51 -14.59 10.72
C GLU A 219 5.97 -13.52 9.76
N ASN A 220 4.69 -13.17 9.92
CA ASN A 220 4.01 -12.15 9.12
C ASN A 220 4.02 -12.41 7.61
N THR A 221 3.91 -13.68 7.22
CA THR A 221 3.71 -14.09 5.82
C THR A 221 2.45 -14.93 5.68
N TRP A 222 1.80 -14.82 4.52
CA TRP A 222 0.61 -15.56 4.13
C TRP A 222 0.71 -15.96 2.66
N SER A 223 0.12 -17.09 2.30
CA SER A 223 -0.13 -17.46 0.91
C SER A 223 -1.64 -17.45 0.68
N ALA A 224 -2.09 -16.79 -0.38
CA ALA A 224 -3.49 -16.66 -0.72
C ALA A 224 -3.76 -17.09 -2.17
N GLU A 225 -4.92 -17.70 -2.39
CA GLU A 225 -5.48 -18.02 -3.71
C GLU A 225 -6.69 -17.10 -3.93
N PHE A 226 -6.77 -16.49 -5.11
CA PHE A 226 -7.79 -15.51 -5.45
C PHE A 226 -8.65 -15.95 -6.62
N GLU A 227 -9.90 -15.49 -6.63
CA GLU A 227 -10.80 -15.56 -7.78
C GLU A 227 -11.39 -14.18 -8.08
N PRO A 228 -11.77 -13.90 -9.35
CA PRO A 228 -12.44 -12.64 -9.67
C PRO A 228 -13.77 -12.54 -8.92
N ASN A 229 -14.02 -11.38 -8.32
CA ASN A 229 -15.20 -11.13 -7.51
C ASN A 229 -16.49 -11.31 -8.32
N GLY A 230 -17.52 -11.86 -7.67
CA GLY A 230 -18.82 -12.16 -8.25
C GLY A 230 -18.85 -13.36 -9.20
N THR A 231 -17.75 -14.13 -9.35
CA THR A 231 -17.78 -15.35 -10.16
C THR A 231 -18.25 -16.55 -9.33
N LYS A 232 -19.37 -17.16 -9.72
CA LYS A 232 -19.80 -18.48 -9.17
C LYS A 232 -19.01 -19.64 -9.79
N ARG A 233 -17.81 -19.37 -10.34
CA ARG A 233 -17.11 -20.36 -11.16
C ARG A 233 -16.69 -21.54 -10.28
N ARG A 234 -16.80 -22.73 -10.86
CA ARG A 234 -16.19 -23.94 -10.32
C ARG A 234 -14.68 -23.70 -10.32
N ARG A 235 -14.05 -23.71 -9.14
CA ARG A 235 -12.61 -23.50 -8.90
C ARG A 235 -11.79 -23.97 -10.10
N THR A 236 -11.30 -23.03 -10.90
CA THR A 236 -10.51 -23.38 -12.08
C THR A 236 -9.09 -23.70 -11.63
N THR A 237 -8.36 -24.56 -12.35
CA THR A 237 -6.96 -24.91 -12.02
C THR A 237 -5.97 -23.73 -12.10
N ASN A 238 -6.45 -22.51 -12.44
CA ASN A 238 -5.65 -21.33 -12.76
C ASN A 238 -5.99 -20.11 -11.86
N SER A 239 -6.51 -20.33 -10.65
CA SER A 239 -6.71 -19.24 -9.69
C SER A 239 -5.36 -18.57 -9.37
N PRO A 240 -5.24 -17.24 -9.52
CA PRO A 240 -4.00 -16.54 -9.19
C PRO A 240 -3.63 -16.71 -7.73
N ARG A 241 -2.33 -16.81 -7.46
CA ARG A 241 -1.81 -17.00 -6.10
C ARG A 241 -0.88 -15.86 -5.75
N ALA A 242 -0.99 -15.32 -4.54
CA ALA A 242 -0.05 -14.34 -4.04
C ALA A 242 0.57 -14.78 -2.71
N ASN A 243 1.82 -14.41 -2.52
CA ASN A 243 2.41 -14.30 -1.19
C ASN A 243 2.16 -12.89 -0.67
N ILE A 244 1.67 -12.79 0.55
CA ILE A 244 1.37 -11.53 1.24
C ILE A 244 2.26 -11.47 2.46
N SER A 245 2.99 -10.38 2.67
CA SER A 245 3.83 -10.21 3.84
C SER A 245 3.82 -8.79 4.36
N LEU A 246 3.98 -8.61 5.66
CA LEU A 246 4.25 -7.29 6.21
C LEU A 246 5.65 -6.83 5.79
N ALA A 247 5.74 -5.64 5.20
CA ALA A 247 7.00 -4.99 4.90
C ALA A 247 7.63 -4.40 6.17
N THR A 248 6.81 -4.03 7.16
CA THR A 248 7.25 -3.51 8.45
C THR A 248 6.68 -4.32 9.60
N LYS A 249 7.50 -4.64 10.61
CA LYS A 249 7.04 -5.39 11.80
C LYS A 249 6.01 -4.64 12.63
N LEU A 250 6.14 -3.31 12.67
CA LEU A 250 5.27 -2.40 13.39
C LEU A 250 4.63 -1.44 12.38
N PRO A 251 3.40 -0.94 12.65
CA PRO A 251 2.82 0.12 11.85
C PRO A 251 3.65 1.40 11.98
N LEU A 252 3.64 2.20 10.91
CA LEU A 252 4.25 3.52 10.88
C LEU A 252 3.21 4.56 11.30
N TYR A 253 3.58 5.47 12.18
CA TYR A 253 2.79 6.67 12.42
C TYR A 253 2.83 7.55 11.17
N TYR A 254 1.67 7.77 10.58
CA TYR A 254 1.50 8.50 9.33
C TYR A 254 0.53 9.65 9.54
N ILE A 255 1.03 10.87 9.42
CA ILE A 255 0.19 12.07 9.47
C ILE A 255 0.23 12.87 8.16
N ARG A 256 -0.94 13.29 7.68
CA ARG A 256 -1.13 14.19 6.54
C ARG A 256 -2.21 15.21 6.87
N PHE A 257 -1.91 16.47 6.61
CA PHE A 257 -2.89 17.56 6.69
C PHE A 257 -3.35 17.90 5.28
N TYR A 258 -4.66 17.88 5.02
CA TYR A 258 -5.20 18.19 3.69
C TYR A 258 -5.44 19.69 3.47
N GLY A 259 -5.46 20.49 4.55
CA GLY A 259 -5.64 21.93 4.53
C GLY A 259 -7.03 22.39 4.05
N PRO A 260 -7.23 23.71 3.85
CA PRO A 260 -8.57 24.30 3.66
C PRO A 260 -9.28 23.87 2.37
N ARG A 261 -8.52 23.37 1.38
CA ARG A 261 -9.06 22.87 0.10
C ARG A 261 -9.83 21.57 0.25
N SER A 262 -9.60 20.89 1.36
CA SER A 262 -10.22 19.64 1.76
C SER A 262 -10.61 19.77 3.23
N ASP A 263 -11.41 20.81 3.50
CA ASP A 263 -12.12 21.03 4.76
C ASP A 263 -11.27 20.80 6.03
N ASP A 264 -9.99 21.17 5.94
CA ASP A 264 -8.99 21.09 7.01
C ASP A 264 -8.83 19.70 7.63
N ARG A 265 -9.18 18.65 6.88
CA ARG A 265 -9.05 17.26 7.33
C ARG A 265 -7.61 16.88 7.65
N ILE A 266 -7.48 15.90 8.54
CA ILE A 266 -6.22 15.31 8.96
C ILE A 266 -6.32 13.79 8.83
N ASP A 267 -5.44 13.24 8.00
CA ASP A 267 -5.15 11.81 7.97
C ASP A 267 -4.18 11.51 9.11
N ARG A 268 -4.63 10.86 10.18
CA ARG A 268 -3.79 10.49 11.32
C ARG A 268 -3.87 8.98 11.51
N GLN A 269 -2.93 8.26 10.92
CA GLN A 269 -2.97 6.81 10.81
C GLN A 269 -1.78 6.11 11.45
N LEU A 270 -2.03 4.86 11.80
CA LEU A 270 -1.04 3.83 12.03
C LEU A 270 -1.08 2.89 10.83
N THR A 271 -0.12 3.07 9.93
CA THR A 271 -0.16 2.43 8.62
C THR A 271 0.73 1.21 8.57
N TYR A 272 0.13 0.05 8.31
CA TYR A 272 0.87 -1.16 7.97
C TYR A 272 1.27 -1.13 6.48
N LEU A 273 2.53 -1.45 6.20
CA LEU A 273 3.01 -1.61 4.83
C LEU A 273 3.01 -3.10 4.46
N TRP A 274 2.43 -3.42 3.32
CA TRP A 274 2.22 -4.80 2.86
C TRP A 274 2.87 -5.02 1.51
N ILE A 275 3.50 -6.17 1.33
CA ILE A 275 3.99 -6.65 0.04
C ILE A 275 3.05 -7.76 -0.42
N VAL A 276 2.48 -7.62 -1.62
CA VAL A 276 1.60 -8.62 -2.24
C VAL A 276 2.25 -9.05 -3.55
N GLN A 277 2.82 -10.26 -3.59
CA GLN A 277 3.55 -10.77 -4.73
C GLN A 277 2.75 -11.88 -5.42
N PHE A 278 2.13 -11.58 -6.56
CA PHE A 278 1.44 -12.58 -7.38
C PHE A 278 2.44 -13.51 -8.08
N SER A 279 2.01 -14.75 -8.28
CA SER A 279 2.76 -15.80 -9.00
C SER A 279 2.55 -15.71 -10.51
N GLU A 280 1.58 -14.92 -10.94
CA GLU A 280 1.18 -14.71 -12.32
C GLU A 280 1.57 -13.33 -12.84
N PRO A 281 1.85 -13.18 -14.15
CA PRO A 281 2.07 -11.87 -14.75
C PRO A 281 0.77 -11.09 -14.84
N GLN A 282 0.85 -9.75 -14.84
CA GLN A 282 -0.30 -8.85 -14.82
C GLN A 282 -1.39 -9.18 -15.85
N ARG A 283 -1.01 -9.66 -17.05
CA ARG A 283 -1.95 -10.03 -18.14
C ARG A 283 -2.88 -11.21 -17.83
N LYS A 284 -2.60 -11.95 -16.75
CA LYS A 284 -3.41 -13.07 -16.27
C LYS A 284 -4.26 -12.71 -15.05
N LEU A 285 -4.06 -11.53 -14.47
CA LEU A 285 -4.84 -11.03 -13.35
C LEU A 285 -6.09 -10.34 -13.91
N ASP A 286 -7.25 -10.92 -13.66
CA ASP A 286 -8.56 -10.39 -14.10
C ASP A 286 -9.09 -9.42 -13.05
N PHE A 287 -8.54 -8.20 -13.04
CA PHE A 287 -8.97 -7.16 -12.12
C PHE A 287 -10.33 -6.59 -12.52
N LYS A 288 -11.17 -6.35 -11.52
CA LYS A 288 -12.40 -5.58 -11.64
C LYS A 288 -12.34 -4.46 -10.63
N PHE A 289 -11.79 -3.35 -11.08
CA PHE A 289 -11.71 -2.15 -10.28
C PHE A 289 -13.11 -1.64 -9.94
N ASP A 290 -13.26 -1.12 -8.73
CA ASP A 290 -14.48 -0.49 -8.29
C ASP A 290 -14.55 0.97 -8.76
N HIS A 291 -15.52 1.73 -8.24
CA HIS A 291 -15.73 3.13 -8.61
C HIS A 291 -14.66 4.10 -8.07
N GLU A 292 -13.87 3.70 -7.07
CA GLU A 292 -12.81 4.52 -6.50
C GLU A 292 -11.55 4.58 -7.37
N VAL A 293 -11.42 3.67 -8.34
CA VAL A 293 -10.27 3.58 -9.24
C VAL A 293 -10.66 3.99 -10.66
N LYS A 294 -10.05 5.07 -11.14
CA LYS A 294 -10.27 5.61 -12.48
C LYS A 294 -9.37 5.01 -13.55
N ASP A 295 -8.14 4.66 -13.18
CA ASP A 295 -7.13 4.14 -14.09
C ASP A 295 -6.08 3.34 -13.30
N HIS A 296 -5.24 2.59 -13.99
CA HIS A 296 -4.13 1.87 -13.36
C HIS A 296 -2.93 1.77 -14.31
N LYS A 297 -1.75 1.53 -13.74
CA LYS A 297 -0.57 1.18 -14.52
C LYS A 297 0.40 0.33 -13.72
N TRP A 298 1.31 -0.30 -14.43
CA TRP A 298 2.36 -1.13 -13.85
C TRP A 298 3.72 -0.49 -14.11
N LEU A 299 4.55 -0.39 -13.09
CA LEU A 299 5.88 0.23 -13.14
C LEU A 299 6.92 -0.67 -12.50
N SER A 300 8.18 -0.59 -12.93
CA SER A 300 9.26 -1.18 -12.15
C SER A 300 9.42 -0.45 -10.82
N VAL A 301 10.07 -1.09 -9.84
CA VAL A 301 10.40 -0.47 -8.55
C VAL A 301 11.25 0.79 -8.77
N GLU A 302 12.21 0.73 -9.69
CA GLU A 302 13.10 1.84 -10.04
C GLU A 302 12.35 3.00 -10.69
N ASP A 303 11.45 2.72 -11.65
CA ASP A 303 10.65 3.75 -12.31
C ASP A 303 9.73 4.46 -11.31
N LEU A 304 9.10 3.72 -10.39
CA LEU A 304 8.27 4.31 -9.35
C LEU A 304 9.11 5.16 -8.39
N ALA A 305 10.25 4.67 -7.92
CA ALA A 305 11.15 5.41 -7.05
C ALA A 305 11.63 6.72 -7.70
N GLY A 306 11.97 6.66 -9.00
CA GLY A 306 12.33 7.84 -9.79
C GLY A 306 11.19 8.84 -9.92
N TRP A 307 9.98 8.36 -10.19
CA TRP A 307 8.79 9.22 -10.32
C TRP A 307 8.41 9.90 -9.00
N LEU A 308 8.40 9.14 -7.89
CA LEU A 308 8.18 9.68 -6.54
C LEU A 308 9.22 10.73 -6.16
N SER A 309 10.50 10.47 -6.48
CA SER A 309 11.59 11.42 -6.21
C SER A 309 11.44 12.72 -7.01
N GLU A 310 11.02 12.62 -8.27
CA GLU A 310 10.78 13.79 -9.13
C GLU A 310 9.54 14.57 -8.69
N ASP A 311 8.45 13.89 -8.30
CA ASP A 311 7.26 14.53 -7.75
C ASP A 311 7.57 15.24 -6.41
N ALA A 312 8.35 14.61 -5.54
CA ALA A 312 8.87 15.21 -4.31
C ALA A 312 9.76 16.44 -4.59
N ARG A 313 10.53 16.46 -5.69
CA ARG A 313 11.34 17.61 -6.07
C ARG A 313 10.47 18.78 -6.53
N LYS A 314 9.45 18.51 -7.36
CA LYS A 314 8.45 19.51 -7.79
C LYS A 314 7.71 20.10 -6.60
N SER A 315 7.40 19.29 -5.58
CA SER A 315 6.76 19.78 -4.36
C SER A 315 7.70 20.61 -3.46
N LYS A 316 9.00 20.29 -3.41
CA LYS A 316 10.00 21.07 -2.66
C LYS A 316 10.26 22.48 -3.22
N GLU A 317 10.20 22.66 -4.54
CA GLU A 317 10.21 24.01 -5.14
C GLU A 317 8.97 24.81 -4.71
N PHE A 318 7.87 24.14 -4.40
CA PHE A 318 6.62 24.76 -3.94
C PHE A 318 6.61 25.02 -2.43
N THR A 319 7.12 24.12 -1.58
CA THR A 319 7.13 24.28 -0.11
C THR A 319 7.95 25.49 0.37
N LYS A 320 8.88 26.01 -0.44
CA LYS A 320 9.59 27.27 -0.16
C LYS A 320 8.64 28.49 -0.06
N TYR A 321 7.44 28.42 -0.65
CA TYR A 321 6.41 29.46 -0.59
C TYR A 321 5.32 29.21 0.47
N TRP A 322 5.36 28.06 1.15
CA TRP A 322 4.27 27.59 2.02
C TRP A 322 4.73 27.34 3.47
N LYS A 323 5.58 28.23 3.98
CA LYS A 323 5.55 28.49 5.42
C LYS A 323 4.15 29.03 5.73
N ALA A 324 3.39 28.27 6.51
CA ALA A 324 2.05 28.57 7.00
C ALA A 324 1.87 30.08 7.18
N LYS A 325 1.18 30.72 6.23
CA LYS A 325 1.02 32.16 6.30
C LYS A 325 0.16 32.58 7.51
N ASP A 326 -0.60 31.64 8.09
CA ASP A 326 -1.56 31.89 9.17
C ASP A 326 -1.71 30.71 10.15
N GLY A 327 -0.67 29.86 10.32
CA GLY A 327 -0.72 28.71 11.27
C GLY A 327 -1.46 27.45 10.78
N VAL A 328 -2.03 27.47 9.56
CA VAL A 328 -2.66 26.30 8.92
C VAL A 328 -1.60 25.32 8.41
N ARG A 329 -1.69 24.04 8.80
CA ARG A 329 -0.85 22.94 8.30
C ARG A 329 -1.52 22.33 7.06
N ASP A 330 -0.82 22.30 5.92
CA ASP A 330 -1.20 21.58 4.69
C ASP A 330 0.05 20.82 4.23
N SER A 331 -0.07 19.51 4.03
CA SER A 331 1.06 18.59 3.78
C SER A 331 1.55 18.57 2.32
N GLY A 332 1.07 19.43 1.43
CA GLY A 332 1.69 19.54 0.11
C GLY A 332 0.90 20.25 -0.97
N PRO A 333 1.52 20.49 -2.14
CA PRO A 333 1.01 21.39 -3.16
C PRO A 333 -0.30 20.89 -3.78
N SER A 334 -1.12 21.82 -4.28
CA SER A 334 -2.30 21.53 -5.12
C SER A 334 -2.00 20.87 -6.48
N ARG A 335 -0.73 20.54 -6.75
CA ARG A 335 -0.24 20.06 -8.04
C ARG A 335 0.86 19.02 -7.82
N GLY A 336 0.71 17.88 -8.46
CA GLY A 336 1.57 16.71 -8.35
C GLY A 336 0.82 15.52 -8.94
N ASP A 337 1.55 14.48 -9.33
CA ASP A 337 0.91 13.22 -9.72
C ASP A 337 0.41 12.46 -8.50
N PHE A 338 1.02 12.70 -7.33
CA PHE A 338 0.65 12.14 -6.03
C PHE A 338 0.05 13.23 -5.13
N CYS A 339 -0.73 12.80 -4.15
CA CYS A 339 -1.55 13.73 -3.37
C CYS A 339 -0.75 14.77 -2.56
N HIS A 340 0.29 14.35 -1.84
CA HIS A 340 1.04 15.20 -0.90
C HIS A 340 2.48 14.70 -0.68
N GLY A 341 3.35 15.53 -0.13
CA GLY A 341 4.73 15.13 0.17
C GLY A 341 4.82 14.01 1.21
N THR A 342 3.91 14.00 2.19
CA THR A 342 3.86 12.98 3.25
C THR A 342 3.49 11.59 2.73
N ILE A 343 2.63 11.50 1.72
CA ILE A 343 2.30 10.21 1.10
C ILE A 343 3.46 9.69 0.25
N VAL A 344 4.17 10.59 -0.42
CA VAL A 344 5.38 10.24 -1.17
C VAL A 344 6.45 9.69 -0.22
N SER A 345 6.66 10.28 0.96
CA SER A 345 7.60 9.72 1.95
C SER A 345 7.17 8.36 2.49
N LEU A 346 5.87 8.14 2.73
CA LEU A 346 5.36 6.82 3.12
C LEU A 346 5.61 5.76 2.02
N TYR A 347 5.41 6.12 0.75
CA TYR A 347 5.65 5.22 -0.37
C TYR A 347 7.13 4.90 -0.54
N LEU A 348 8.00 5.91 -0.47
CA LEU A 348 9.45 5.69 -0.47
C LEU A 348 9.88 4.78 0.67
N LYS A 349 9.26 4.91 1.86
CA LYS A 349 9.59 4.08 3.03
C LYS A 349 9.32 2.60 2.81
N GLY A 350 8.25 2.23 2.10
CA GLY A 350 8.01 0.83 1.77
C GLY A 350 8.82 0.33 0.59
N LEU A 351 9.17 1.18 -0.37
CA LEU A 351 10.12 0.80 -1.43
C LEU A 351 11.50 0.43 -0.88
N GLU A 352 11.95 1.05 0.22
CA GLU A 352 13.16 0.63 0.95
C GLU A 352 13.11 -0.82 1.44
N GLN A 353 11.92 -1.42 1.56
CA GLN A 353 11.76 -2.82 1.98
C GLN A 353 11.75 -3.79 0.79
N LEU A 354 11.68 -3.29 -0.45
CA LEU A 354 11.64 -4.07 -1.69
C LEU A 354 13.00 -4.12 -2.41
N LEU A 355 13.92 -3.20 -2.09
CA LEU A 355 15.28 -3.10 -2.61
C LEU A 355 16.29 -3.70 -1.63
#